data_AF-A0A7T6XVC4-F1
#
_entry.id   AF-A0A7T6XVC4-F1
#
_cell.length_a   1.000
_cell.length_b   1.000
_cell.length_c   1.000
_cell.angle_alpha   90.00
_cell.angle_beta   90.00
_cell.angle_gamma   90.00
#
_symmetry.space_group_name_H-M   'P 1'
#
loop_
_entity.id
_entity.type
_entity.pdbx_description
1 polymer ?
#
loop_
_entity_poly.entity_id
_entity_poly.type
_entity_poly.pdbx_seq_one_letter_code
_entity_poly.pdbx_strand_id
1 'polypeptide(L)'
;MRSLQNLTAHVKLSREPMSTELDELRRLLAEEQRLRAEDRERTLKTSLPTFLDGLHNYLFLGLGVQQDKTKSTRGDPVNATNKLRPRKLKAWGSFAKEQVEIWRLLMDSSLVEDRLFTSLHTLEETGESIRRQLVGSELDLHHFLRQTVEDHVSKIIEELYNDPTLRQVFGLRGSIRFENHSNTLSPERELEEGMQNIDIRGRRRSSRLAAREQSASSNTATRDPRTPPPARSSRPRADQFCVYNIPSQSSESVHRIAAYIKEYKSPRKVKLGHIYGGLEDMDIDKVVEQEKNETLKVRFHRAIAGLLVQPYDYMIRAGTQMGVLSTGEADIYLRIGEDPGTLLYHLSVPKGDVGDYTGWDPHSSGPNRLHLTAVGQSLAFTLQALKLRPRNQAWRQQAINSLPRWKVVVADILSSIPDAETHKVIQTTTNLTPIRRVAIRAFIATSNGGIHRRPIQRIRQLHKDHQQKTTGATAR
;
A
#
# COMPACT_ATOMS: atom_id res chain seq x y z
N MET A 1 -27.39 -62.64 52.26
CA MET A 1 -26.95 -62.39 50.87
C MET A 1 -27.75 -61.30 50.16
N ARG A 2 -29.11 -61.28 50.18
CA ARG A 2 -29.91 -60.23 49.51
C ARG A 2 -29.69 -58.79 50.03
N SER A 3 -29.42 -58.61 51.33
CA SER A 3 -29.17 -57.28 51.92
C SER A 3 -27.85 -56.63 51.43
N LEU A 4 -26.79 -57.42 51.24
CA LEU A 4 -25.50 -56.94 50.70
C LEU A 4 -25.60 -56.60 49.20
N GLN A 5 -26.38 -57.35 48.43
CA GLN A 5 -26.62 -57.06 47.01
C GLN A 5 -27.40 -55.74 46.82
N ASN A 6 -28.39 -55.46 47.67
CA ASN A 6 -29.13 -54.20 47.63
C ASN A 6 -28.28 -52.99 48.05
N LEU A 7 -27.41 -53.15 49.05
CA LEU A 7 -26.49 -52.08 49.48
C LEU A 7 -25.46 -51.74 48.38
N THR A 8 -24.96 -52.77 47.68
CA THR A 8 -24.00 -52.60 46.58
C THR A 8 -24.65 -51.95 45.35
N ALA A 9 -25.92 -52.27 45.07
CA ALA A 9 -26.70 -51.64 44.02
C ALA A 9 -27.03 -50.17 44.33
N HIS A 10 -27.40 -49.84 45.56
CA HIS A 10 -27.62 -48.45 45.98
C HIS A 10 -26.34 -47.60 45.91
N VAL A 11 -25.20 -48.14 46.36
CA VAL A 11 -23.90 -47.44 46.28
C VAL A 11 -23.42 -47.25 44.83
N LYS A 12 -23.71 -48.19 43.93
CA LYS A 12 -23.45 -48.02 42.49
C LYS A 12 -24.36 -46.95 41.87
N LEU A 13 -25.66 -47.00 42.16
CA LEU A 13 -26.66 -46.07 41.63
C LEU A 13 -26.45 -44.62 42.14
N SER A 14 -25.83 -44.43 43.31
CA SER A 14 -25.45 -43.10 43.83
C SER A 14 -24.07 -42.61 43.35
N ARG A 15 -23.19 -43.50 42.87
CA ARG A 15 -21.86 -43.13 42.34
C ARG A 15 -21.87 -42.74 40.87
N GLU A 16 -22.71 -43.36 40.06
CA GLU A 16 -22.84 -43.05 38.63
C GLU A 16 -23.31 -41.61 38.34
N PRO A 17 -24.35 -41.06 38.98
CA PRO A 17 -24.75 -39.66 38.77
C PRO A 17 -23.69 -38.68 39.29
N MET A 18 -23.06 -38.98 40.44
CA MET A 18 -21.98 -38.16 41.01
C MET A 18 -20.71 -38.15 40.13
N SER A 19 -20.39 -39.27 39.48
CA SER A 19 -19.29 -39.34 38.49
C SER A 19 -19.60 -38.55 37.23
N THR A 20 -20.86 -38.57 36.79
CA THR A 20 -21.33 -37.83 35.61
C THR A 20 -21.29 -36.33 35.87
N GLU A 21 -21.75 -35.87 37.04
CA GLU A 21 -21.67 -34.47 37.47
C GLU A 21 -20.22 -34.00 37.60
N LEU A 22 -19.31 -34.83 38.13
CA LEU A 22 -17.89 -34.50 38.21
C LEU A 22 -17.23 -34.36 36.83
N ASP A 23 -17.61 -35.21 35.87
CA ASP A 23 -17.10 -35.14 34.51
C ASP A 23 -17.68 -33.95 33.72
N GLU A 24 -18.94 -33.58 33.97
CA GLU A 24 -19.54 -32.36 33.43
C GLU A 24 -18.88 -31.10 34.01
N LEU A 25 -18.63 -31.06 35.33
CA LEU A 25 -17.91 -29.95 35.96
C LEU A 25 -16.48 -29.81 35.44
N ARG A 26 -15.80 -30.93 35.19
CA ARG A 26 -14.46 -30.95 34.56
C ARG A 26 -14.49 -30.41 33.13
N ARG A 27 -15.51 -30.76 32.34
CA ARG A 27 -15.69 -30.22 30.98
C ARG A 27 -15.92 -28.72 31.02
N LEU A 28 -16.82 -28.24 31.88
CA LEU A 28 -17.10 -26.81 32.04
C LEU A 28 -15.86 -26.04 32.51
N LEU A 29 -15.10 -26.58 33.47
CA LEU A 29 -13.86 -25.95 33.91
C LEU A 29 -12.81 -25.92 32.81
N ALA A 30 -12.67 -27.01 32.05
CA ALA A 30 -11.74 -27.07 30.92
C ALA A 30 -12.15 -26.09 29.81
N GLU A 31 -13.44 -25.96 29.53
CA GLU A 31 -13.97 -24.98 28.58
C GLU A 31 -13.75 -23.54 29.06
N GLU A 32 -14.03 -23.24 30.33
CA GLU A 32 -13.77 -21.92 30.91
C GLU A 32 -12.27 -21.58 30.90
N GLN A 33 -11.40 -22.56 31.23
CA GLN A 33 -9.95 -22.38 31.13
C GLN A 33 -9.52 -22.14 29.68
N ARG A 34 -10.13 -22.82 28.72
CA ARG A 34 -9.84 -22.63 27.29
C ARG A 34 -10.26 -21.24 26.83
N LEU A 35 -11.48 -20.80 27.15
CA LEU A 35 -11.98 -19.46 26.84
C LEU A 35 -11.10 -18.36 27.47
N ARG A 36 -10.73 -18.52 28.75
CA ARG A 36 -9.81 -17.58 29.41
C ARG A 36 -8.42 -17.56 28.77
N ALA A 37 -7.92 -18.71 28.30
CA ALA A 37 -6.64 -18.79 27.60
C ALA A 37 -6.72 -18.11 26.23
N GLU A 38 -7.79 -18.36 25.47
CA GLU A 38 -8.08 -17.72 24.19
C GLU A 38 -8.18 -16.19 24.34
N ASP A 39 -8.95 -15.69 25.30
CA ASP A 39 -9.07 -14.25 25.57
C ASP A 39 -7.73 -13.63 25.97
N ARG A 40 -6.96 -14.30 26.83
CA ARG A 40 -5.61 -13.85 27.19
C ARG A 40 -4.73 -13.76 25.94
N GLU A 41 -4.72 -14.78 25.09
CA GLU A 41 -3.93 -14.78 23.86
C GLU A 41 -4.33 -13.63 22.92
N ARG A 42 -5.63 -13.33 22.80
CA ARG A 42 -6.13 -12.22 21.96
C ARG A 42 -5.70 -10.84 22.44
N THR A 43 -5.36 -10.70 23.73
CA THR A 43 -4.85 -9.45 24.31
C THR A 43 -3.32 -9.31 24.23
N LEU A 44 -2.59 -10.40 23.96
CA LEU A 44 -1.15 -10.35 23.77
C LEU A 44 -0.78 -9.65 22.45
N LYS A 45 0.46 -9.15 22.38
CA LYS A 45 1.02 -8.66 21.13
C LYS A 45 1.05 -9.77 20.07
N THR A 46 0.87 -9.35 18.81
CA THR A 46 0.82 -10.26 17.65
C THR A 46 2.16 -10.31 16.95
N SER A 47 2.41 -11.42 16.25
CA SER A 47 3.49 -11.52 15.27
C SER A 47 3.11 -10.80 13.97
N LEU A 48 4.09 -10.56 13.09
CA LEU A 48 3.84 -9.83 11.85
C LEU A 48 2.75 -10.46 10.96
N PRO A 49 2.69 -11.78 10.71
CA PRO A 49 1.64 -12.36 9.88
C PRO A 49 0.25 -12.23 10.50
N THR A 50 0.12 -12.51 11.80
CA THR A 50 -1.14 -12.35 12.55
C THR A 50 -1.61 -10.90 12.54
N PHE A 51 -0.67 -9.97 12.69
CA PHE A 51 -0.96 -8.55 12.63
C PHE A 51 -1.51 -8.16 11.26
N LEU A 52 -0.85 -8.54 10.17
CA LEU A 52 -1.28 -8.21 8.80
C LEU A 52 -2.62 -8.83 8.43
N ASP A 53 -2.88 -10.06 8.87
CA ASP A 53 -4.19 -10.70 8.73
C ASP A 53 -5.28 -9.91 9.47
N GLY A 54 -5.02 -9.57 10.74
CA GLY A 54 -5.93 -8.77 11.56
C GLY A 54 -6.18 -7.38 10.97
N LEU A 55 -5.17 -6.70 10.44
CA LEU A 55 -5.33 -5.41 9.75
C LEU A 55 -6.25 -5.52 8.55
N HIS A 56 -6.12 -6.58 7.75
CA HIS A 56 -6.99 -6.80 6.61
C HIS A 56 -8.43 -7.05 7.04
N ASN A 57 -8.64 -8.03 7.92
CA ASN A 57 -9.96 -8.53 8.29
C ASN A 57 -10.74 -7.56 9.20
N TYR A 58 -10.08 -6.99 10.20
CA TYR A 58 -10.74 -6.13 11.18
C TYR A 58 -10.81 -4.66 10.72
N LEU A 59 -9.76 -4.14 10.06
CA LEU A 59 -9.69 -2.72 9.72
C LEU A 59 -10.03 -2.45 8.25
N PHE A 60 -9.22 -2.97 7.31
CA PHE A 60 -9.28 -2.56 5.91
C PHE A 60 -10.59 -2.98 5.22
N LEU A 61 -11.08 -4.19 5.48
CA LEU A 61 -12.39 -4.63 4.98
C LEU A 61 -13.56 -3.82 5.56
N GLY A 62 -13.33 -3.01 6.60
CA GLY A 62 -14.30 -2.10 7.20
C GLY A 62 -14.57 -0.82 6.41
N LEU A 63 -13.94 -0.61 5.24
CA LEU A 63 -14.21 0.54 4.37
C LEU A 63 -15.70 0.63 3.98
N GLY A 64 -16.40 1.61 4.55
CA GLY A 64 -17.76 1.98 4.15
C GLY A 64 -17.75 3.23 3.27
N VAL A 65 -18.35 3.18 2.08
CA VAL A 65 -18.44 4.34 1.18
C VAL A 65 -19.79 5.03 1.35
N GLN A 66 -19.78 6.35 1.57
CA GLN A 66 -21.01 7.15 1.69
C GLN A 66 -21.77 7.20 0.35
N GLN A 67 -22.97 6.64 0.34
CA GLN A 67 -23.82 6.58 -0.87
C GLN A 67 -24.67 7.85 -1.05
N ASP A 68 -25.02 8.54 0.03
CA ASP A 68 -25.88 9.72 -0.01
C ASP A 68 -25.18 10.90 -0.72
N LYS A 69 -25.81 11.39 -1.80
CA LYS A 69 -25.25 12.48 -2.61
C LYS A 69 -25.10 13.79 -1.85
N THR A 70 -25.96 14.03 -0.87
CA THR A 70 -26.07 15.29 -0.11
C THR A 70 -25.05 15.42 1.02
N LYS A 71 -24.49 14.29 1.49
CA LYS A 71 -23.59 14.20 2.64
C LYS A 71 -22.10 14.09 2.26
N SER A 72 -21.74 14.50 1.05
CA SER A 72 -20.34 14.56 0.58
C SER A 72 -20.00 15.97 0.17
N THR A 73 -18.71 16.28 0.24
CA THR A 73 -18.19 17.56 -0.20
C THR A 73 -18.41 17.74 -1.70
N ARG A 74 -19.00 18.89 -2.08
CA ARG A 74 -19.18 19.32 -3.48
C ARG A 74 -17.89 19.83 -4.13
N GLY A 75 -16.74 19.70 -3.46
CA GLY A 75 -15.46 20.26 -3.92
C GLY A 75 -15.03 19.70 -5.28
N ASP A 76 -14.47 20.58 -6.11
CA ASP A 76 -13.93 20.24 -7.43
C ASP A 76 -12.83 19.17 -7.28
N PRO A 77 -13.07 17.94 -7.77
CA PRO A 77 -12.23 16.79 -7.40
C PRO A 77 -10.83 16.81 -8.00
N VAL A 78 -10.55 17.61 -9.03
CA VAL A 78 -9.31 17.46 -9.80
C VAL A 78 -8.86 18.79 -10.40
N ASN A 79 -7.98 19.50 -9.69
CA ASN A 79 -7.21 20.59 -10.31
C ASN A 79 -6.03 19.99 -11.10
N ALA A 80 -6.31 19.31 -12.21
CA ALA A 80 -5.29 18.81 -13.15
C ALA A 80 -4.98 19.84 -14.26
N THR A 81 -5.81 20.87 -14.39
CA THR A 81 -5.64 21.89 -15.42
C THR A 81 -4.28 22.56 -15.30
N ASN A 82 -3.56 22.64 -16.41
CA ASN A 82 -2.23 23.24 -16.52
C ASN A 82 -1.11 22.51 -15.74
N LYS A 83 -1.35 21.31 -15.23
CA LYS A 83 -0.31 20.44 -14.64
C LYS A 83 0.45 19.67 -15.73
N LEU A 84 1.66 19.24 -15.42
CA LEU A 84 2.47 18.40 -16.30
C LEU A 84 1.79 17.05 -16.49
N ARG A 85 1.84 16.50 -17.71
CA ARG A 85 1.31 15.17 -18.01
C ARG A 85 2.37 14.29 -18.67
N PRO A 86 2.32 12.96 -18.47
CA PRO A 86 3.13 12.06 -19.27
C PRO A 86 2.60 12.01 -20.71
N ARG A 87 3.41 11.47 -21.62
CA ARG A 87 3.02 11.17 -23.00
C ARG A 87 2.48 9.75 -23.13
N LYS A 88 3.01 8.81 -22.35
CA LYS A 88 2.63 7.40 -22.40
C LYS A 88 2.31 6.89 -21.00
N LEU A 89 1.28 6.07 -20.92
CA LEU A 89 0.97 5.25 -19.75
C LEU A 89 1.25 3.80 -20.13
N LYS A 90 2.01 3.08 -19.31
CA LYS A 90 2.38 1.69 -19.55
C LYS A 90 2.31 0.87 -18.27
N ALA A 91 1.97 -0.40 -18.38
CA ALA A 91 1.92 -1.23 -17.21
C ALA A 91 3.33 -1.53 -16.69
N TRP A 92 3.45 -1.60 -15.37
CA TRP A 92 4.69 -1.90 -14.68
C TRP A 92 4.86 -3.42 -14.56
N GLY A 93 5.37 -4.03 -15.64
CA GLY A 93 5.46 -5.48 -15.77
C GLY A 93 6.32 -6.19 -14.70
N SER A 94 7.32 -5.51 -14.11
CA SER A 94 8.16 -6.08 -13.06
C SER A 94 7.62 -5.90 -11.64
N PHE A 95 6.59 -5.09 -11.43
CA PHE A 95 6.11 -4.69 -10.10
C PHE A 95 5.81 -5.89 -9.20
N ALA A 96 5.01 -6.86 -9.67
CA ALA A 96 4.62 -8.01 -8.87
C ALA A 96 5.83 -8.86 -8.44
N LYS A 97 6.83 -9.00 -9.32
CA LYS A 97 8.06 -9.74 -9.00
C LYS A 97 8.88 -9.00 -7.93
N GLU A 98 9.02 -7.68 -8.07
CA GLU A 98 9.72 -6.83 -7.10
C GLU A 98 9.03 -6.84 -5.72
N GLN A 99 7.69 -6.85 -5.69
CA GLN A 99 6.90 -6.99 -4.46
C GLN A 99 7.13 -8.35 -3.78
N VAL A 100 7.06 -9.44 -4.54
CA VAL A 100 7.26 -10.81 -4.02
C VAL A 100 8.68 -11.00 -3.46
N GLU A 101 9.69 -10.40 -4.08
CA GLU A 101 11.07 -10.51 -3.59
C GLU A 101 11.24 -9.86 -2.21
N ILE A 102 10.68 -8.67 -2.02
CA ILE A 102 10.66 -8.02 -0.70
C ILE A 102 9.87 -8.84 0.31
N TRP A 103 8.73 -9.37 -0.11
CA TRP A 103 7.91 -10.19 0.75
C TRP A 103 8.62 -11.46 1.20
N ARG A 104 9.36 -12.13 0.32
CA ARG A 104 10.18 -13.28 0.67
C ARG A 104 11.22 -12.92 1.74
N LEU A 105 11.97 -11.83 1.55
CA LEU A 105 12.95 -11.37 2.54
C LEU A 105 12.31 -11.05 3.89
N LEU A 106 11.09 -10.50 3.88
CA LEU A 106 10.35 -10.19 5.10
C LEU A 106 9.84 -11.46 5.79
N MET A 107 9.31 -12.43 5.04
CA MET A 107 8.82 -13.69 5.59
C MET A 107 9.94 -14.62 6.10
N ASP A 108 11.15 -14.52 5.54
CA ASP A 108 12.32 -15.28 5.97
C ASP A 108 13.04 -14.63 7.17
N SER A 109 12.53 -13.51 7.69
CA SER A 109 13.16 -12.74 8.77
C SER A 109 12.70 -13.15 10.17
N SER A 110 13.51 -12.81 11.19
CA SER A 110 13.18 -12.96 12.61
C SER A 110 11.89 -12.24 13.02
N LEU A 111 11.54 -11.14 12.33
CA LEU A 111 10.36 -10.32 12.63
C LEU A 111 9.04 -11.09 12.55
N VAL A 112 9.01 -12.21 11.82
CA VAL A 112 7.83 -13.06 11.68
C VAL A 112 7.51 -13.82 12.97
N GLU A 113 8.52 -14.11 13.78
CA GLU A 113 8.37 -14.85 15.03
C GLU A 113 8.13 -13.91 16.23
N ASP A 114 8.64 -12.68 16.15
CA ASP A 114 8.57 -11.73 17.24
C ASP A 114 7.15 -11.14 17.42
N ARG A 115 6.64 -11.20 18.65
CA ARG A 115 5.34 -10.61 19.04
C ARG A 115 5.47 -9.13 19.39
N LEU A 116 5.69 -8.29 18.38
CA LEU A 116 5.94 -6.84 18.54
C LEU A 116 4.69 -5.96 18.27
N PHE A 117 3.70 -6.51 17.58
CA PHE A 117 2.61 -5.73 17.00
C PHE A 117 1.35 -5.71 17.86
N THR A 118 0.40 -4.86 17.49
CA THR A 118 -0.84 -4.60 18.24
C THR A 118 -1.65 -5.89 18.42
N SER A 119 -2.29 -6.06 19.57
CA SER A 119 -3.10 -7.25 19.88
C SER A 119 -4.32 -7.37 18.96
N LEU A 120 -4.82 -8.61 18.77
CA LEU A 120 -6.00 -8.85 17.95
C LEU A 120 -7.24 -8.18 18.53
N HIS A 121 -7.39 -8.19 19.86
CA HIS A 121 -8.49 -7.52 20.54
C HIS A 121 -8.54 -6.03 20.22
N THR A 122 -7.42 -5.31 20.34
CA THR A 122 -7.37 -3.87 20.02
C THR A 122 -7.63 -3.59 18.55
N LEU A 123 -7.18 -4.47 17.64
CA LEU A 123 -7.49 -4.34 16.21
C LEU A 123 -8.99 -4.50 15.94
N GLU A 124 -9.65 -5.45 16.59
CA GLU A 124 -11.09 -5.65 16.46
C GLU A 124 -11.88 -4.44 16.96
N GLU A 125 -11.58 -3.93 18.15
CA GLU A 125 -12.21 -2.73 18.72
C GLU A 125 -12.02 -1.50 17.81
N THR A 126 -10.81 -1.31 17.29
CA THR A 126 -10.51 -0.22 16.34
C THR A 126 -11.33 -0.39 15.06
N GLY A 127 -11.45 -1.63 14.57
CA GLY A 127 -12.26 -1.98 13.39
C GLY A 127 -13.75 -1.66 13.58
N GLU A 128 -14.30 -1.88 14.77
CA GLU A 128 -15.69 -1.50 15.08
C GLU A 128 -15.91 0.01 14.98
N SER A 129 -14.95 0.82 15.42
CA SER A 129 -15.02 2.28 15.29
C SER A 129 -14.95 2.72 13.83
N ILE A 130 -14.00 2.16 13.06
CA ILE A 130 -13.82 2.47 11.64
C ILE A 130 -15.06 2.17 10.81
N ARG A 131 -15.70 1.01 11.03
CA ARG A 131 -16.93 0.62 10.29
C ARG A 131 -18.09 1.60 10.46
N ARG A 132 -18.10 2.40 11.54
CA ARG A 132 -19.13 3.42 11.79
C ARG A 132 -18.89 4.71 11.00
N GLN A 133 -17.69 4.90 10.44
CA GLN A 133 -17.30 6.10 9.71
C GLN A 133 -17.36 5.87 8.19
N LEU A 134 -18.34 6.46 7.52
CA LEU A 134 -18.48 6.37 6.08
C LEU A 134 -17.55 7.37 5.38
N VAL A 135 -16.77 6.89 4.41
CA VAL A 135 -15.88 7.70 3.57
C VAL A 135 -16.69 8.40 2.48
N GLY A 136 -16.84 9.72 2.60
CA GLY A 136 -17.55 10.55 1.62
C GLY A 136 -16.65 11.53 0.88
N SER A 137 -15.49 11.88 1.43
CA SER A 137 -14.57 12.91 0.91
C SER A 137 -13.13 12.43 0.88
N GLU A 138 -12.26 13.21 0.22
CA GLU A 138 -10.81 12.98 0.23
C GLU A 138 -10.23 13.09 1.65
N LEU A 139 -10.82 13.93 2.53
CA LEU A 139 -10.40 14.06 3.93
C LEU A 139 -10.78 12.81 4.76
N ASP A 140 -12.00 12.29 4.59
CA ASP A 140 -12.41 11.05 5.26
C ASP A 140 -11.52 9.89 4.81
N LEU A 141 -11.19 9.85 3.51
CA LEU A 141 -10.30 8.84 2.95
C LEU A 141 -8.89 8.94 3.53
N HIS A 142 -8.37 10.16 3.70
CA HIS A 142 -7.09 10.39 4.37
C HIS A 142 -7.09 9.82 5.79
N HIS A 143 -8.12 10.12 6.60
CA HIS A 143 -8.23 9.57 7.96
C HIS A 143 -8.30 8.04 7.97
N PHE A 144 -9.12 7.45 7.08
CA PHE A 144 -9.24 6.01 6.95
C PHE A 144 -7.89 5.36 6.59
N LEU A 145 -7.20 5.83 5.54
CA LEU A 145 -5.94 5.24 5.09
C LEU A 145 -4.81 5.45 6.09
N ARG A 146 -4.84 6.55 6.83
CA ARG A 146 -3.88 6.79 7.90
C ARG A 146 -3.96 5.73 8.98
N GLN A 147 -5.18 5.50 9.49
CA GLN A 147 -5.46 4.54 10.56
C GLN A 147 -5.34 3.08 10.13
N THR A 148 -5.63 2.75 8.87
CA THR A 148 -5.70 1.35 8.41
C THR A 148 -4.46 0.87 7.67
N VAL A 149 -3.62 1.78 7.17
CA VAL A 149 -2.46 1.43 6.34
C VAL A 149 -1.20 2.17 6.77
N GLU A 150 -1.20 3.49 6.75
CA GLU A 150 0.04 4.30 6.75
C GLU A 150 0.76 4.28 8.09
N ASP A 151 0.04 4.44 9.20
CA ASP A 151 0.65 4.40 10.52
C ASP A 151 1.20 2.98 10.81
N HIS A 152 0.54 1.94 10.29
CA HIS A 152 1.01 0.56 10.42
C HIS A 152 2.25 0.26 9.57
N VAL A 153 2.31 0.77 8.33
CA VAL A 153 3.52 0.69 7.50
C VAL A 153 4.68 1.42 8.17
N SER A 154 4.42 2.58 8.76
CA SER A 154 5.44 3.34 9.50
C SER A 154 5.97 2.55 10.70
N LYS A 155 5.07 1.94 11.48
CA LYS A 155 5.42 1.08 12.61
C LYS A 155 6.24 -0.14 12.18
N ILE A 156 5.86 -0.83 11.11
CA ILE A 156 6.62 -2.00 10.63
C ILE A 156 8.02 -1.58 10.17
N ILE A 157 8.16 -0.46 9.47
CA ILE A 157 9.47 0.05 9.04
C ILE A 157 10.33 0.48 10.23
N GLU A 158 9.74 1.01 11.29
CA GLU A 158 10.43 1.32 12.54
C GLU A 158 11.02 0.06 13.18
N GLU A 159 10.25 -1.02 13.29
CA GLU A 159 10.77 -2.31 13.80
C GLU A 159 11.89 -2.87 12.90
N LEU A 160 11.71 -2.81 11.57
CA LEU A 160 12.76 -3.21 10.61
C LEU A 160 14.04 -2.38 10.75
N TYR A 161 13.93 -1.11 11.11
CA TYR A 161 15.08 -0.22 11.32
C TYR A 161 15.79 -0.48 12.66
N ASN A 162 15.05 -0.90 13.69
CA ASN A 162 15.60 -1.22 15.01
C ASN A 162 16.43 -2.51 15.00
N ASP A 163 16.10 -3.48 14.13
CA ASP A 163 16.90 -4.68 13.90
C ASP A 163 18.13 -4.36 13.00
N PRO A 164 19.38 -4.52 13.48
CA PRO A 164 20.57 -4.22 12.68
C PRO A 164 20.70 -5.05 11.39
N THR A 165 20.27 -6.32 11.43
CA THR A 165 20.34 -7.24 10.29
C THR A 165 19.33 -6.84 9.24
N LEU A 166 18.07 -6.62 9.63
CA LEU A 166 17.01 -6.23 8.70
C LEU A 166 17.23 -4.83 8.15
N ARG A 167 17.73 -3.90 8.98
CA ARG A 167 18.18 -2.59 8.53
C ARG A 167 19.22 -2.71 7.42
N GLN A 168 20.19 -3.61 7.55
CA GLN A 168 21.20 -3.85 6.50
C GLN A 168 20.60 -4.51 5.25
N VAL A 169 19.77 -5.54 5.41
CA VAL A 169 19.12 -6.27 4.30
C VAL A 169 18.26 -5.34 3.45
N PHE A 170 17.49 -4.46 4.08
CA PHE A 170 16.61 -3.51 3.37
C PHE A 170 17.29 -2.19 3.03
N GLY A 171 18.51 -1.94 3.50
CA GLY A 171 19.25 -0.70 3.28
C GLY A 171 18.60 0.51 3.95
N LEU A 172 17.96 0.31 5.11
CA LEU A 172 17.28 1.37 5.85
C LEU A 172 18.29 2.28 6.56
N ARG A 173 18.04 3.58 6.48
CA ARG A 173 18.89 4.68 6.95
C ARG A 173 18.17 5.59 7.94
N GLY A 174 16.93 5.24 8.28
CA GLY A 174 16.10 6.00 9.20
C GLY A 174 14.66 5.53 9.15
N SER A 175 13.75 6.34 9.68
CA SER A 175 12.32 6.04 9.78
C SER A 175 11.50 6.77 8.73
N ILE A 176 10.26 6.33 8.53
CA ILE A 176 9.32 7.04 7.66
C ILE A 176 8.19 7.70 8.46
N ARG A 177 7.61 8.76 7.91
CA ARG A 177 6.36 9.36 8.36
C ARG A 177 5.53 9.81 7.19
N PHE A 178 4.21 9.70 7.31
CA PHE A 178 3.30 10.25 6.32
C PHE A 178 2.88 11.67 6.73
N GLU A 179 3.21 12.65 5.90
CA GLU A 179 3.02 14.09 6.20
C GLU A 179 2.20 14.77 5.09
N ASN A 180 1.33 15.69 5.45
CA ASN A 180 0.43 16.41 4.52
C ASN A 180 0.98 17.78 4.07
N HIS A 181 2.15 18.19 4.55
CA HIS A 181 2.74 19.49 4.21
C HIS A 181 4.15 19.35 3.63
N SER A 182 4.37 19.90 2.43
CA SER A 182 5.69 19.91 1.78
C SER A 182 6.75 20.72 2.53
N ASN A 183 6.35 21.57 3.48
CA ASN A 183 7.26 22.34 4.31
C ASN A 183 8.01 21.49 5.34
N THR A 184 7.56 20.25 5.54
CA THR A 184 8.26 19.27 6.37
C THR A 184 9.51 18.69 5.69
N LEU A 185 9.67 18.88 4.38
CA LEU A 185 10.83 18.40 3.61
C LEU A 185 12.04 19.32 3.78
N SER A 186 13.23 18.73 3.86
CA SER A 186 14.48 19.50 3.96
C SER A 186 14.67 20.39 2.73
N PRO A 187 15.17 21.63 2.91
CA PRO A 187 15.60 22.47 1.79
C PRO A 187 16.62 21.74 0.91
N GLU A 188 16.56 21.99 -0.39
CA GLU A 188 17.38 21.32 -1.38
C GLU A 188 18.90 21.43 -1.13
N ARG A 189 19.36 22.59 -0.68
CA ARG A 189 20.79 22.82 -0.37
C ARG A 189 21.31 21.85 0.70
N GLU A 190 20.48 21.52 1.68
CA GLU A 190 20.83 20.57 2.75
C GLU A 190 20.82 19.12 2.25
N LEU A 191 20.00 18.82 1.23
CA LEU A 191 19.98 17.50 0.58
C LEU A 191 21.23 17.31 -0.29
N GLU A 192 21.64 18.32 -1.05
CA GLU A 192 22.85 18.28 -1.87
C GLU A 192 24.12 18.17 -1.01
N GLU A 193 24.25 18.98 0.05
CA GLU A 193 25.36 18.92 1.00
C GLU A 193 25.39 17.58 1.77
N GLY A 194 24.23 17.10 2.24
CA GLY A 194 24.12 15.81 2.92
C GLY A 194 24.47 14.64 2.01
N MET A 195 23.99 14.63 0.77
CA MET A 195 24.25 13.56 -0.21
C MET A 195 25.71 13.52 -0.68
N GLN A 196 26.36 14.68 -0.86
CA GLN A 196 27.79 14.74 -1.20
C GLN A 196 28.69 14.21 -0.07
N ASN A 197 28.31 14.42 1.19
CA ASN A 197 29.06 13.94 2.35
C ASN A 197 28.94 12.43 2.61
N ILE A 198 27.94 11.76 2.01
CA ILE A 198 27.75 10.31 2.16
C ILE A 198 28.61 9.51 1.15
N ASP A 199 28.96 10.10 0.00
CA ASP A 199 29.73 9.43 -1.07
C ASP A 199 31.26 9.62 -0.96
N ILE A 200 31.77 10.40 0.01
CA ILE A 200 33.22 10.64 0.17
C ILE A 200 33.72 10.16 1.53
N ARG A 201 34.31 8.95 1.56
CA ARG A 201 35.31 8.62 2.57
C ARG A 201 36.48 9.60 2.43
N GLY A 202 36.51 10.60 3.32
CA GLY A 202 37.70 11.34 3.69
C GLY A 202 38.10 12.51 2.79
N ARG A 203 37.71 13.73 3.16
CA ARG A 203 38.66 14.83 3.48
C ARG A 203 37.89 16.07 3.96
N ARG A 204 38.18 16.47 5.20
CA ARG A 204 37.80 17.77 5.79
C ARG A 204 38.52 18.92 5.06
N ARG A 205 37.82 20.03 4.82
CA ARG A 205 38.25 21.39 5.16
C ARG A 205 37.06 22.35 5.08
N SER A 206 36.63 22.84 6.25
CA SER A 206 35.56 23.83 6.42
C SER A 206 36.03 25.23 6.02
N SER A 207 35.45 25.80 4.98
CA SER A 207 35.62 27.20 4.56
C SER A 207 34.87 28.20 5.47
N ARG A 208 34.14 27.72 6.49
CA ARG A 208 33.34 28.54 7.41
C ARG A 208 34.14 29.36 8.43
N LEU A 209 35.45 29.15 8.56
CA LEU A 209 36.30 29.91 9.49
C LEU A 209 36.98 31.15 8.86
N ALA A 210 36.92 31.33 7.53
CA ALA A 210 37.50 32.52 6.88
C ALA A 210 36.53 33.72 6.78
N ALA A 211 35.23 33.50 7.01
CA ALA A 211 34.21 34.53 6.85
C ALA A 211 33.84 35.27 8.14
N ARG A 212 34.51 34.99 9.27
CA ARG A 212 34.13 35.51 10.60
C ARG A 212 35.08 36.58 11.16
N GLU A 213 36.04 37.07 10.38
CA GLU A 213 36.97 38.13 10.80
C GLU A 213 36.73 39.50 10.13
N GLN A 214 35.73 39.65 9.26
CA GLN A 214 35.48 40.93 8.55
C GLN A 214 34.17 41.65 8.92
N SER A 215 33.40 41.16 9.88
CA SER A 215 32.17 41.82 10.32
C SER A 215 32.26 42.30 11.77
N ALA A 216 33.24 43.15 12.04
CA ALA A 216 33.26 43.99 13.22
C ALA A 216 33.68 45.39 12.79
N SER A 217 32.72 46.23 12.38
CA SER A 217 32.72 47.70 12.52
C SER A 217 31.57 48.35 11.75
N SER A 218 31.02 49.39 12.37
CA SER A 218 30.17 50.47 11.83
C SER A 218 28.66 50.22 11.58
N ASN A 219 27.89 50.73 12.54
CA ASN A 219 26.50 51.16 12.44
C ASN A 219 26.37 52.39 11.53
N THR A 220 25.40 52.39 10.61
CA THR A 220 24.63 53.59 10.23
C THR A 220 23.31 53.16 9.58
N ALA A 221 22.21 53.68 10.12
CA ALA A 221 20.85 53.46 9.64
C ALA A 221 20.55 54.29 8.39
N THR A 222 20.03 53.67 7.32
CA THR A 222 19.20 54.36 6.31
C THR A 222 18.32 53.37 5.53
N ARG A 223 17.02 53.70 5.48
CA ARG A 223 15.96 53.36 4.50
C ARG A 223 15.86 51.91 3.98
N ASP A 224 14.80 51.24 4.43
CA ASP A 224 14.22 50.03 3.84
C ASP A 224 14.08 50.11 2.30
N PRO A 225 14.68 49.18 1.55
CA PRO A 225 14.17 48.77 0.26
C PRO A 225 13.04 47.76 0.51
N ARG A 226 11.83 48.10 0.04
CA ARG A 226 10.68 47.18 -0.02
C ARG A 226 11.11 45.82 -0.60
N THR A 227 11.18 44.81 0.25
CA THR A 227 11.35 43.42 -0.15
C THR A 227 10.16 43.03 -1.04
N PRO A 228 10.38 42.53 -2.26
CA PRO A 228 9.30 41.94 -3.04
C PRO A 228 8.68 40.79 -2.23
N PRO A 229 7.36 40.55 -2.33
CA PRO A 229 6.73 39.45 -1.62
C PRO A 229 7.44 38.13 -1.99
N PRO A 230 7.68 37.23 -1.03
CA PRO A 230 8.38 35.98 -1.30
C PRO A 230 7.63 35.23 -2.40
N ALA A 231 8.36 34.85 -3.45
CA ALA A 231 7.84 34.06 -4.55
C ALA A 231 7.06 32.86 -3.99
N ARG A 232 5.81 32.69 -4.44
CA ARG A 232 4.95 31.55 -4.08
C ARG A 232 5.79 30.27 -4.15
N SER A 233 5.91 29.55 -3.03
CA SER A 233 6.72 28.33 -2.94
C SER A 233 6.34 27.37 -4.08
N SER A 234 7.32 26.96 -4.89
CA SER A 234 7.15 26.03 -6.03
C SER A 234 6.91 24.58 -5.59
N ARG A 235 6.71 24.33 -4.30
CA ARG A 235 6.64 23.00 -3.70
C ARG A 235 5.30 22.32 -4.03
N PRO A 236 5.32 21.02 -4.34
CA PRO A 236 4.11 20.26 -4.64
C PRO A 236 3.19 20.24 -3.43
N ARG A 237 1.87 20.29 -3.67
CA ARG A 237 0.83 20.22 -2.64
C ARG A 237 0.11 18.89 -2.77
N ALA A 238 0.87 17.81 -2.58
CA ALA A 238 0.28 16.49 -2.58
C ALA A 238 -0.59 16.30 -1.33
N ASP A 239 -1.61 15.45 -1.41
CA ASP A 239 -2.44 15.12 -0.25
C ASP A 239 -1.58 14.49 0.86
N GLN A 240 -0.60 13.69 0.48
CA GLN A 240 0.35 13.11 1.42
C GLN A 240 1.73 12.81 0.83
N PHE A 241 2.75 12.93 1.66
CA PHE A 241 4.13 12.57 1.38
C PHE A 241 4.54 11.43 2.30
N CYS A 242 5.10 10.35 1.75
CA CYS A 242 5.90 9.43 2.56
C CYS A 242 7.29 10.05 2.74
N VAL A 243 7.52 10.66 3.89
CA VAL A 243 8.77 11.33 4.25
C VAL A 243 9.73 10.32 4.87
N TYR A 244 10.89 10.17 4.26
CA TYR A 244 12.01 9.41 4.79
C TYR A 244 12.90 10.34 5.62
N ASN A 245 12.97 10.05 6.92
CA ASN A 245 13.72 10.81 7.91
C ASN A 245 15.07 10.13 8.13
N ILE A 246 16.13 10.67 7.54
CA ILE A 246 17.48 10.15 7.61
C ILE A 246 18.28 11.00 8.60
N PRO A 247 18.66 10.47 9.78
CA PRO A 247 19.54 11.18 10.71
C PRO A 247 20.87 11.50 10.04
N SER A 248 21.35 12.74 10.21
CA SER A 248 22.71 13.12 9.81
C SER A 248 23.73 12.49 10.76
N GLN A 249 24.85 12.02 10.22
CA GLN A 249 25.96 11.48 11.03
C GLN A 249 26.86 12.58 11.62
N SER A 250 26.78 13.80 11.07
CA SER A 250 27.67 14.92 11.42
C SER A 250 27.00 16.04 12.20
N SER A 251 25.67 15.98 12.37
CA SER A 251 24.86 17.01 13.04
C SER A 251 23.62 16.36 13.64
N GLU A 252 22.98 17.03 14.61
CA GLU A 252 21.67 16.62 15.15
C GLU A 252 20.50 16.83 14.15
N SER A 253 20.81 17.23 12.91
CA SER A 253 19.79 17.49 11.88
C SER A 253 19.31 16.19 11.24
N VAL A 254 18.03 16.17 10.83
CA VAL A 254 17.42 15.05 10.11
C VAL A 254 17.16 15.49 8.68
N HIS A 255 17.71 14.76 7.71
CA HIS A 255 17.41 14.95 6.29
C HIS A 255 16.06 14.33 5.98
N ARG A 256 15.11 15.15 5.54
CA ARG A 256 13.72 14.76 5.28
C ARG A 256 13.45 14.76 3.79
N ILE A 257 13.32 13.56 3.22
CA ILE A 257 13.21 13.33 1.78
C ILE A 257 11.84 12.74 1.46
N ALA A 258 11.18 13.21 0.40
CA ALA A 258 9.98 12.54 -0.10
C ALA A 258 10.37 11.22 -0.81
N ALA A 259 10.11 10.07 -0.17
CA ALA A 259 10.31 8.76 -0.80
C ALA A 259 9.31 8.58 -1.95
N TYR A 260 8.05 8.92 -1.71
CA TYR A 260 6.99 9.00 -2.72
C TYR A 260 5.87 9.93 -2.27
N ILE A 261 4.98 10.27 -3.19
CA ILE A 261 3.76 11.06 -2.93
C ILE A 261 2.52 10.19 -3.07
N LYS A 262 1.44 10.58 -2.41
CA LYS A 262 0.14 9.93 -2.50
C LYS A 262 -0.94 10.98 -2.71
N GLU A 263 -1.80 10.71 -3.69
CA GLU A 263 -2.99 11.51 -3.98
C GLU A 263 -4.24 10.70 -3.68
N TYR A 264 -5.22 11.36 -3.08
CA TYR A 264 -6.51 10.80 -2.72
C TYR A 264 -7.58 11.24 -3.70
N LYS A 265 -8.45 10.30 -4.03
CA LYS A 265 -9.70 10.59 -4.72
C LYS A 265 -10.82 9.89 -4.01
N SER A 266 -11.88 10.64 -3.68
CA SER A 266 -13.04 10.08 -3.01
C SER A 266 -13.57 8.87 -3.80
N PRO A 267 -13.76 7.68 -3.18
CA PRO A 267 -14.26 6.49 -3.86
C PRO A 267 -15.65 6.70 -4.47
N ARG A 268 -16.42 7.67 -3.94
CA ARG A 268 -17.70 8.08 -4.52
C ARG A 268 -17.53 8.75 -5.89
N LYS A 269 -16.52 9.62 -6.04
CA LYS A 269 -16.27 10.37 -7.27
C LYS A 269 -15.49 9.53 -8.29
N VAL A 270 -14.57 8.70 -7.82
CA VAL A 270 -13.75 7.81 -8.64
C VAL A 270 -13.98 6.36 -8.22
N LYS A 271 -15.03 5.76 -8.79
CA LYS A 271 -15.40 4.36 -8.56
C LYS A 271 -14.44 3.39 -9.26
N LEU A 272 -14.35 2.16 -8.75
CA LEU A 272 -13.62 1.05 -9.39
C LEU A 272 -13.95 0.87 -10.88
N GLY A 273 -15.20 1.11 -11.30
CA GLY A 273 -15.60 1.02 -12.71
C GLY A 273 -14.88 1.99 -13.63
N HIS A 274 -14.52 3.20 -13.16
CA HIS A 274 -13.70 4.13 -13.92
C HIS A 274 -12.29 3.58 -14.12
N ILE A 275 -11.73 2.97 -13.07
CA ILE A 275 -10.39 2.38 -13.09
C ILE A 275 -10.36 1.17 -14.03
N TYR A 276 -11.27 0.22 -13.88
CA TYR A 276 -11.31 -0.96 -14.76
C TYR A 276 -11.62 -0.62 -16.22
N GLY A 277 -12.48 0.38 -16.47
CA GLY A 277 -12.84 0.78 -17.83
C GLY A 277 -11.75 1.61 -18.52
N GLY A 278 -10.90 2.28 -17.73
CA GLY A 278 -9.98 3.31 -18.23
C GLY A 278 -8.49 3.01 -18.09
N LEU A 279 -8.08 2.13 -17.17
CA LEU A 279 -6.67 1.87 -16.91
C LEU A 279 -6.14 0.79 -17.87
N GLU A 280 -5.44 1.23 -18.90
CA GLU A 280 -4.69 0.38 -19.82
C GLU A 280 -3.48 1.13 -20.39
N ASP A 281 -2.63 0.41 -21.12
CA ASP A 281 -1.53 1.01 -21.87
C ASP A 281 -2.09 1.96 -22.93
N MET A 282 -1.64 3.21 -22.91
CA MET A 282 -2.18 4.24 -23.80
C MET A 282 -1.15 5.31 -24.17
N ASP A 283 -1.37 5.88 -25.35
CA ASP A 283 -0.75 7.11 -25.80
C ASP A 283 -1.60 8.30 -25.34
N ILE A 284 -1.14 8.98 -24.29
CA ILE A 284 -1.87 10.10 -23.68
C ILE A 284 -1.94 11.28 -24.65
N ASP A 285 -0.96 11.44 -25.55
CA ASP A 285 -1.01 12.52 -26.55
C ASP A 285 -2.26 12.39 -27.44
N LYS A 286 -2.65 11.15 -27.78
CA LYS A 286 -3.87 10.87 -28.57
C LYS A 286 -5.15 10.97 -27.74
N VAL A 287 -5.13 10.49 -26.49
CA VAL A 287 -6.33 10.46 -25.63
C VAL A 287 -6.77 11.86 -25.20
N VAL A 288 -5.86 12.82 -25.12
CA VAL A 288 -6.17 14.21 -24.71
C VAL A 288 -7.01 14.94 -25.75
N GLU A 289 -6.90 14.59 -27.03
CA GLU A 289 -7.68 15.20 -28.12
C GLU A 289 -9.17 14.84 -27.95
N GLN A 290 -10.05 15.84 -28.06
CA GLN A 290 -11.49 15.66 -27.94
C GLN A 290 -12.15 15.66 -29.33
N GLU A 291 -12.86 14.57 -29.64
CA GLU A 291 -13.65 14.39 -30.86
C GLU A 291 -15.16 14.43 -30.58
N LYS A 292 -15.97 14.80 -31.58
CA LYS A 292 -17.44 14.95 -31.41
C LYS A 292 -18.18 13.63 -31.21
N ASN A 293 -17.63 12.50 -31.65
CA ASN A 293 -18.30 11.19 -31.61
C ASN A 293 -17.43 10.11 -30.94
N GLU A 294 -16.98 10.40 -29.72
CA GLU A 294 -16.08 9.51 -29.00
C GLU A 294 -16.79 8.31 -28.39
N THR A 295 -16.13 7.16 -28.52
CA THR A 295 -16.52 5.95 -27.82
C THR A 295 -16.40 6.13 -26.30
N LEU A 296 -17.21 5.40 -25.53
CA LEU A 296 -17.11 5.38 -24.07
C LEU A 296 -15.71 4.97 -23.59
N LYS A 297 -15.03 4.07 -24.31
CA LYS A 297 -13.67 3.62 -23.99
C LYS A 297 -12.68 4.79 -23.95
N VAL A 298 -12.73 5.67 -24.96
CA VAL A 298 -11.87 6.87 -25.02
C VAL A 298 -12.16 7.81 -23.84
N ARG A 299 -13.43 7.96 -23.44
CA ARG A 299 -13.79 8.77 -22.26
C ARG A 299 -13.23 8.19 -20.98
N PHE A 300 -13.32 6.87 -20.78
CA PHE A 300 -12.73 6.18 -19.64
C PHE A 300 -11.20 6.35 -19.61
N HIS A 301 -10.52 6.18 -20.75
CA HIS A 301 -9.07 6.42 -20.86
C HIS A 301 -8.70 7.85 -20.48
N ARG A 302 -9.45 8.83 -21.02
CA ARG A 302 -9.19 10.24 -20.73
C ARG A 302 -9.44 10.57 -19.26
N ALA A 303 -10.46 9.98 -18.64
CA ALA A 303 -10.72 10.14 -17.21
C ALA A 303 -9.53 9.66 -16.37
N ILE A 304 -9.02 8.45 -16.64
CA ILE A 304 -7.89 7.87 -15.90
C ILE A 304 -6.59 8.63 -16.17
N ALA A 305 -6.31 8.97 -17.43
CA ALA A 305 -5.16 9.80 -17.77
C ALA A 305 -5.20 11.13 -17.00
N GLY A 306 -6.36 11.81 -16.98
CA GLY A 306 -6.56 13.06 -16.25
C GLY A 306 -6.41 12.92 -14.73
N LEU A 307 -6.86 11.81 -14.14
CA LEU A 307 -6.68 11.53 -12.72
C LEU A 307 -5.21 11.32 -12.34
N LEU A 308 -4.42 10.70 -13.23
CA LEU A 308 -2.99 10.42 -13.00
C LEU A 308 -2.08 11.63 -13.23
N VAL A 309 -2.55 12.68 -13.93
CA VAL A 309 -1.79 13.93 -14.16
C VAL A 309 -1.38 14.58 -12.85
N GLN A 310 -2.28 14.63 -11.87
CA GLN A 310 -2.03 15.29 -10.60
C GLN A 310 -0.90 14.64 -9.78
N PRO A 311 -0.94 13.33 -9.47
CA PRO A 311 0.18 12.68 -8.79
C PRO A 311 1.46 12.74 -9.64
N TYR A 312 1.37 12.60 -10.95
CA TYR A 312 2.53 12.69 -11.85
C TYR A 312 3.24 14.06 -11.79
N ASP A 313 2.51 15.18 -11.88
CA ASP A 313 3.09 16.52 -11.75
C ASP A 313 3.80 16.71 -10.39
N TYR A 314 3.20 16.19 -9.32
CA TYR A 314 3.80 16.25 -7.99
C TYR A 314 5.04 15.36 -7.84
N MET A 315 5.07 14.17 -8.46
CA MET A 315 6.26 13.33 -8.50
C MET A 315 7.43 14.08 -9.18
N ILE A 316 7.20 14.69 -10.34
CA ILE A 316 8.21 15.50 -11.04
C ILE A 316 8.71 16.65 -10.17
N ARG A 317 7.80 17.42 -9.55
CA ARG A 317 8.17 18.59 -8.72
C ARG A 317 8.88 18.19 -7.42
N ALA A 318 8.48 17.08 -6.81
CA ALA A 318 9.13 16.54 -5.61
C ALA A 318 10.47 15.86 -5.92
N GLY A 319 10.72 15.49 -7.18
CA GLY A 319 11.89 14.72 -7.58
C GLY A 319 11.82 13.25 -7.14
N THR A 320 10.66 12.76 -6.73
CA THR A 320 10.49 11.32 -6.51
C THR A 320 10.16 10.62 -7.81
N GLN A 321 10.60 9.37 -7.93
CA GLN A 321 10.29 8.51 -9.07
C GLN A 321 8.99 7.73 -8.85
N MET A 322 8.44 7.75 -7.63
CA MET A 322 7.38 6.85 -7.18
C MET A 322 6.20 7.66 -6.65
N GLY A 323 4.99 7.15 -6.86
CA GLY A 323 3.78 7.78 -6.38
C GLY A 323 2.61 6.80 -6.32
N VAL A 324 1.52 7.23 -5.69
CA VAL A 324 0.29 6.42 -5.57
C VAL A 324 -0.92 7.29 -5.78
N LEU A 325 -1.89 6.81 -6.57
CA LEU A 325 -3.26 7.34 -6.54
C LEU A 325 -4.13 6.34 -5.78
N SER A 326 -4.79 6.78 -4.72
CA SER A 326 -5.63 5.92 -3.88
C SER A 326 -7.08 6.37 -3.85
N THR A 327 -7.99 5.42 -3.97
CA THR A 327 -9.43 5.60 -3.72
C THR A 327 -9.91 4.92 -2.44
N GLY A 328 -9.01 4.27 -1.71
CA GLY A 328 -9.36 3.37 -0.60
C GLY A 328 -9.81 1.98 -1.07
N GLU A 329 -10.58 1.90 -2.15
CA GLU A 329 -10.92 0.61 -2.77
C GLU A 329 -9.78 0.07 -3.64
N ALA A 330 -9.05 0.96 -4.31
CA ALA A 330 -7.92 0.65 -5.18
C ALA A 330 -6.75 1.59 -4.95
N ASP A 331 -5.55 1.04 -5.13
CA ASP A 331 -4.29 1.77 -5.21
C ASP A 331 -3.69 1.58 -6.61
N ILE A 332 -3.41 2.69 -7.29
CA ILE A 332 -2.62 2.69 -8.52
C ILE A 332 -1.20 3.11 -8.15
N TYR A 333 -0.28 2.15 -8.09
CA TYR A 333 1.13 2.40 -7.87
C TYR A 333 1.78 2.90 -9.13
N LEU A 334 2.54 3.99 -9.02
CA LEU A 334 3.10 4.72 -10.14
C LEU A 334 4.62 4.77 -10.04
N ARG A 335 5.28 4.67 -11.20
CA ARG A 335 6.71 4.91 -11.34
C ARG A 335 7.01 5.69 -12.61
N ILE A 336 7.78 6.77 -12.50
CA ILE A 336 8.32 7.46 -13.65
C ILE A 336 9.36 6.54 -14.30
N GLY A 337 9.22 6.30 -15.61
CA GLY A 337 10.17 5.52 -16.39
C GLY A 337 11.53 6.22 -16.52
N GLU A 338 12.46 5.57 -17.21
CA GLU A 338 13.79 6.18 -17.48
C GLU A 338 13.66 7.51 -18.25
N ASP A 339 12.73 7.55 -19.21
CA ASP A 339 12.24 8.78 -19.83
C ASP A 339 11.05 9.33 -19.01
N PRO A 340 11.09 10.61 -18.59
CA PRO A 340 9.98 11.22 -17.86
C PRO A 340 8.66 11.20 -18.67
N GLY A 341 8.70 11.16 -20.00
CA GLY A 341 7.51 11.05 -20.83
C GLY A 341 6.68 9.76 -20.63
N THR A 342 7.21 8.75 -19.94
CA THR A 342 6.52 7.49 -19.67
C THR A 342 6.19 7.33 -18.19
N LEU A 343 4.91 7.12 -17.88
CA LEU A 343 4.44 6.74 -16.55
C LEU A 343 4.10 5.26 -16.52
N LEU A 344 4.72 4.54 -15.60
CA LEU A 344 4.43 3.14 -15.32
C LEU A 344 3.34 3.02 -14.25
N TYR A 345 2.42 2.06 -14.39
CA TYR A 345 1.35 1.82 -13.41
C TYR A 345 1.20 0.35 -13.02
N HIS A 346 0.77 0.10 -11.78
CA HIS A 346 0.25 -1.19 -11.34
C HIS A 346 -1.02 -0.98 -10.50
N LEU A 347 -2.05 -1.78 -10.74
CA LEU A 347 -3.32 -1.71 -10.02
C LEU A 347 -3.41 -2.78 -8.93
N SER A 348 -3.61 -2.33 -7.70
CA SER A 348 -3.96 -3.19 -6.56
C SER A 348 -5.39 -2.87 -6.11
N VAL A 349 -6.19 -3.91 -5.85
CA VAL A 349 -7.54 -3.81 -5.30
C VAL A 349 -7.65 -4.84 -4.17
N PRO A 350 -7.14 -4.54 -2.96
CA PRO A 350 -6.88 -5.55 -1.94
C PRO A 350 -8.09 -6.41 -1.59
N LYS A 351 -9.29 -5.82 -1.45
CA LYS A 351 -10.54 -6.57 -1.21
C LYS A 351 -10.82 -7.60 -2.31
N GLY A 352 -10.48 -7.29 -3.56
CA GLY A 352 -10.68 -8.18 -4.70
C GLY A 352 -9.52 -9.17 -4.93
N ASP A 353 -8.29 -8.79 -4.61
CA ASP A 353 -7.08 -9.62 -4.78
C ASP A 353 -6.95 -10.68 -3.69
N VAL A 354 -7.23 -10.28 -2.45
CA VAL A 354 -7.23 -11.16 -1.28
C VAL A 354 -8.50 -12.02 -1.28
N GLY A 355 -9.66 -11.39 -1.40
CA GLY A 355 -10.98 -12.02 -1.27
C GLY A 355 -11.57 -11.79 0.13
N ASP A 356 -12.45 -12.69 0.57
CA ASP A 356 -13.10 -12.59 1.88
C ASP A 356 -12.17 -12.94 3.05
N TYR A 357 -11.05 -13.62 2.78
CA TYR A 357 -10.05 -14.03 3.76
C TYR A 357 -8.66 -14.05 3.13
N THR A 358 -7.62 -13.87 3.94
CA THR A 358 -6.22 -13.84 3.48
C THR A 358 -5.67 -15.22 3.09
N GLY A 359 -6.32 -16.28 3.55
CA GLY A 359 -5.82 -17.65 3.48
C GLY A 359 -4.65 -17.91 4.42
N TRP A 360 -4.30 -16.94 5.28
CA TRP A 360 -3.31 -17.14 6.33
C TRP A 360 -3.95 -17.90 7.49
N ASP A 361 -3.26 -18.95 7.93
CA ASP A 361 -3.63 -19.75 9.10
C ASP A 361 -2.32 -20.05 9.85
N PRO A 362 -2.21 -19.68 11.14
CA PRO A 362 -1.02 -19.92 11.94
C PRO A 362 -0.65 -21.40 12.08
N HIS A 363 -1.60 -22.31 11.87
CA HIS A 363 -1.40 -23.75 11.95
C HIS A 363 -1.17 -24.43 10.59
N SER A 364 -1.13 -23.64 9.51
CA SER A 364 -0.99 -24.15 8.15
C SER A 364 0.27 -23.60 7.48
N SER A 365 1.04 -24.48 6.85
CA SER A 365 2.12 -24.10 5.94
C SER A 365 1.62 -23.82 4.51
N GLY A 366 0.31 -23.67 4.34
CA GLY A 366 -0.32 -23.40 3.04
C GLY A 366 0.02 -22.01 2.50
N PRO A 367 -0.17 -21.79 1.19
CA PRO A 367 0.02 -20.47 0.59
C PRO A 367 -0.99 -19.46 1.14
N ASN A 368 -0.52 -18.28 1.51
CA ASN A 368 -1.36 -17.16 1.95
C ASN A 368 -1.26 -15.95 0.99
N ARG A 369 -2.13 -14.97 1.18
CA ARG A 369 -2.23 -13.75 0.36
C ARG A 369 -1.93 -12.47 1.14
N LEU A 370 -1.18 -12.55 2.25
CA LEU A 370 -0.85 -11.37 3.06
C LEU A 370 -0.13 -10.28 2.26
N HIS A 371 0.71 -10.66 1.29
CA HIS A 371 1.37 -9.75 0.37
C HIS A 371 0.43 -8.98 -0.57
N LEU A 372 -0.82 -9.43 -0.75
CA LEU A 372 -1.84 -8.76 -1.56
C LEU A 372 -2.75 -7.83 -0.73
N THR A 373 -2.59 -7.82 0.60
CA THR A 373 -3.30 -6.88 1.47
C THR A 373 -2.83 -5.44 1.21
N ALA A 374 -3.64 -4.46 1.59
CA ALA A 374 -3.29 -3.04 1.44
C ALA A 374 -1.98 -2.69 2.15
N VAL A 375 -1.79 -3.20 3.38
CA VAL A 375 -0.58 -3.00 4.17
C VAL A 375 0.59 -3.76 3.56
N GLY A 376 0.40 -5.00 3.11
CA GLY A 376 1.46 -5.79 2.46
C GLY A 376 2.00 -5.12 1.19
N GLN A 377 1.12 -4.70 0.29
CA GLN A 377 1.48 -3.99 -0.94
C GLN A 377 2.13 -2.63 -0.65
N SER A 378 1.55 -1.86 0.27
CA SER A 378 2.08 -0.55 0.66
C SER A 378 3.46 -0.68 1.30
N LEU A 379 3.66 -1.62 2.23
CA LEU A 379 4.94 -1.87 2.89
C LEU A 379 6.04 -2.21 1.89
N ALA A 380 5.80 -3.18 1.01
CA ALA A 380 6.80 -3.59 0.05
C ALA A 380 7.05 -2.49 -1.01
N PHE A 381 6.03 -1.73 -1.41
CA PHE A 381 6.20 -0.54 -2.25
C PHE A 381 7.08 0.54 -1.56
N THR A 382 6.83 0.81 -0.27
CA THR A 382 7.62 1.75 0.51
C THR A 382 9.08 1.30 0.59
N LEU A 383 9.34 0.02 0.91
CA LEU A 383 10.70 -0.53 0.95
C LEU A 383 11.42 -0.43 -0.41
N GLN A 384 10.71 -0.51 -1.54
CA GLN A 384 11.30 -0.22 -2.86
C GLN A 384 11.64 1.27 -2.99
N ALA A 385 10.71 2.15 -2.64
CA ALA A 385 10.89 3.59 -2.77
C ALA A 385 12.06 4.12 -1.92
N LEU A 386 12.28 3.58 -0.72
CA LEU A 386 13.37 3.98 0.17
C LEU A 386 14.77 3.66 -0.38
N LYS A 387 14.88 2.73 -1.32
CA LYS A 387 16.14 2.41 -2.02
C LYS A 387 16.48 3.41 -3.13
N LEU A 388 15.51 4.20 -3.57
CA LEU A 388 15.68 5.13 -4.67
C LEU A 388 16.26 6.47 -4.20
N ARG A 389 17.24 6.98 -4.96
CA ARG A 389 17.70 8.36 -4.78
C ARG A 389 16.70 9.32 -5.46
N PRO A 390 16.31 10.44 -4.82
CA PRO A 390 15.55 11.49 -5.48
C PRO A 390 16.29 12.06 -6.69
N ARG A 391 15.54 12.48 -7.70
CA ARG A 391 16.03 13.22 -8.87
C ARG A 391 16.35 14.66 -8.46
N ASN A 392 17.52 15.14 -8.87
CA ASN A 392 18.03 16.48 -8.57
C ASN A 392 17.27 17.59 -9.32
N GLN A 393 17.56 18.85 -8.97
CA GLN A 393 16.90 20.02 -9.58
C GLN A 393 17.09 20.10 -11.10
N ALA A 394 18.28 19.79 -11.60
CA ALA A 394 18.57 19.86 -13.03
C ALA A 394 17.64 18.94 -13.83
N TRP A 395 17.48 17.70 -13.37
CA TRP A 395 16.54 16.75 -13.97
C TRP A 395 15.09 17.25 -13.89
N ARG A 396 14.67 17.78 -12.73
CA ARG A 396 13.30 18.30 -12.56
C ARG A 396 13.02 19.45 -13.51
N GLN A 397 13.93 20.40 -13.64
CA GLN A 397 13.76 21.56 -14.51
C GLN A 397 13.72 21.14 -15.99
N GLN A 398 14.56 20.18 -16.39
CA GLN A 398 14.52 19.61 -17.74
C GLN A 398 13.17 18.93 -18.02
N ALA A 399 12.67 18.13 -17.08
CA ALA A 399 11.36 17.48 -17.21
C ALA A 399 10.23 18.52 -17.29
N ILE A 400 10.21 19.52 -16.40
CA ILE A 400 9.21 20.60 -16.39
C ILE A 400 9.18 21.36 -17.73
N ASN A 401 10.35 21.57 -18.35
CA ASN A 401 10.46 22.32 -19.60
C ASN A 401 10.09 21.49 -20.85
N SER A 402 10.20 20.17 -20.78
CA SER A 402 10.00 19.27 -21.94
C SER A 402 8.62 18.62 -21.99
N LEU A 403 7.97 18.44 -20.83
CA LEU A 403 6.71 17.72 -20.73
C LEU A 403 5.50 18.58 -21.14
N PRO A 404 4.51 17.99 -21.85
CA PRO A 404 3.28 18.69 -22.18
C PRO A 404 2.43 18.94 -20.93
N ARG A 405 1.45 19.84 -21.07
CA ARG A 405 0.49 20.16 -20.01
C ARG A 405 -0.89 19.60 -20.31
N TRP A 406 -1.60 19.24 -19.26
CA TRP A 406 -3.00 18.82 -19.34
C TRP A 406 -3.92 20.04 -19.47
N LYS A 407 -4.81 20.02 -20.46
CA LYS A 407 -5.69 21.16 -20.79
C LYS A 407 -7.18 20.88 -20.56
N VAL A 408 -7.54 19.66 -20.20
CA VAL A 408 -8.95 19.23 -20.09
C VAL A 408 -9.39 19.25 -18.62
N VAL A 409 -10.64 19.64 -18.36
CA VAL A 409 -11.20 19.58 -17.00
C VAL A 409 -11.64 18.15 -16.72
N VAL A 410 -11.00 17.50 -15.74
CA VAL A 410 -11.23 16.07 -15.44
C VAL A 410 -12.60 15.82 -14.83
N ALA A 411 -13.13 16.79 -14.07
CA ALA A 411 -14.49 16.71 -13.53
C ALA A 411 -15.56 16.61 -14.63
N ASP A 412 -15.39 17.33 -15.73
CA ASP A 412 -16.30 17.29 -16.89
C ASP A 412 -16.22 15.93 -17.59
N ILE A 413 -15.02 15.36 -17.70
CA ILE A 413 -14.85 14.02 -18.29
C ILE A 413 -15.53 12.97 -17.41
N LEU A 414 -15.32 13.01 -16.09
CA LEU A 414 -15.93 12.05 -15.16
C LEU A 414 -17.46 12.15 -15.16
N SER A 415 -18.01 13.37 -15.18
CA SER A 415 -19.47 13.56 -15.22
C SER A 415 -20.10 13.12 -16.56
N SER A 416 -19.32 13.06 -17.63
CA SER A 416 -19.76 12.55 -18.94
C SER A 416 -19.90 11.03 -19.01
N ILE A 417 -19.41 10.30 -18.00
CA ILE A 417 -19.49 8.84 -17.92
C ILE A 417 -20.67 8.47 -17.00
N PRO A 418 -21.74 7.84 -17.52
CA PRO A 418 -22.89 7.50 -16.71
C PRO A 418 -22.56 6.47 -15.62
N ASP A 419 -23.15 6.64 -14.44
CA ASP A 419 -23.00 5.70 -13.33
C ASP A 419 -23.35 4.26 -13.76
N ALA A 420 -24.36 4.05 -14.59
CA ALA A 420 -24.76 2.72 -15.08
C ALA A 420 -23.62 2.00 -15.84
N GLU A 421 -22.84 2.72 -16.64
CA GLU A 421 -21.70 2.15 -17.35
C GLU A 421 -20.59 1.73 -16.38
N THR A 422 -20.32 2.54 -15.34
CA THR A 422 -19.35 2.18 -14.31
C THR A 422 -19.76 0.90 -13.58
N HIS A 423 -21.05 0.73 -13.25
CA HIS A 423 -21.56 -0.49 -12.61
C HIS A 423 -21.49 -1.70 -13.54
N LYS A 424 -21.81 -1.54 -14.83
CA LYS A 424 -21.71 -2.60 -15.83
C LYS A 424 -20.27 -3.09 -15.98
N VAL A 425 -19.30 -2.18 -16.00
CA VAL A 425 -17.86 -2.52 -16.03
C VAL A 425 -17.46 -3.29 -14.77
N ILE A 426 -17.90 -2.83 -13.58
CA ILE A 426 -17.63 -3.54 -12.32
C ILE A 426 -18.19 -4.97 -12.39
N GLN A 427 -19.48 -5.14 -12.71
CA GLN A 427 -20.12 -6.46 -12.78
C GLN A 427 -19.43 -7.39 -13.78
N THR A 428 -19.06 -6.88 -14.95
CA THR A 428 -18.35 -7.66 -15.97
C THR A 428 -16.98 -8.13 -15.44
N THR A 429 -16.27 -7.24 -14.74
CA THR A 429 -14.94 -7.51 -14.19
C THR A 429 -15.00 -8.44 -12.97
N THR A 430 -16.01 -8.30 -12.10
CA THR A 430 -16.19 -9.14 -10.92
C THR A 430 -16.72 -10.52 -11.28
N ASN A 431 -17.54 -10.67 -12.32
CA ASN A 431 -18.04 -11.99 -12.75
C ASN A 431 -16.95 -12.90 -13.36
N LEU A 432 -15.75 -12.36 -13.60
CA LEU A 432 -14.57 -13.15 -13.94
C LEU A 432 -14.03 -13.83 -12.66
N THR A 433 -13.69 -15.13 -12.75
CA THR A 433 -13.16 -15.91 -11.61
C THR A 433 -11.94 -15.23 -10.97
N PRO A 434 -11.65 -15.41 -9.67
CA PRO A 434 -10.52 -14.75 -9.00
C PRO A 434 -9.18 -14.94 -9.74
N ILE A 435 -8.95 -16.14 -10.29
CA ILE A 435 -7.78 -16.46 -11.12
C ILE A 435 -7.79 -15.67 -12.43
N ARG A 436 -8.95 -15.48 -13.08
CA ARG A 436 -9.08 -14.59 -14.24
C ARG A 436 -9.03 -13.10 -13.87
N ARG A 437 -9.38 -12.69 -12.65
CA ARG A 437 -9.18 -11.30 -12.18
C ARG A 437 -7.69 -10.99 -12.05
N VAL A 438 -6.94 -11.88 -11.40
CA VAL A 438 -5.47 -11.79 -11.33
C VAL A 438 -4.86 -11.91 -12.72
N ALA A 439 -5.35 -12.81 -13.59
CA ALA A 439 -4.84 -12.94 -14.95
C ALA A 439 -5.21 -11.78 -15.87
N ILE A 440 -6.36 -11.11 -15.72
CA ILE A 440 -6.72 -9.89 -16.47
C ILE A 440 -5.94 -8.69 -15.95
N ARG A 441 -5.71 -8.58 -14.64
CA ARG A 441 -4.80 -7.57 -14.07
C ARG A 441 -3.35 -7.82 -14.49
N ALA A 442 -2.94 -9.08 -14.56
CA ALA A 442 -1.68 -9.49 -15.16
C ALA A 442 -1.68 -9.28 -16.67
N PHE A 443 -2.80 -9.41 -17.39
CA PHE A 443 -2.94 -9.18 -18.84
C PHE A 443 -2.87 -7.69 -19.18
N ILE A 444 -3.49 -6.83 -18.36
CA ILE A 444 -3.24 -5.38 -18.33
C ILE A 444 -1.73 -5.14 -18.11
N ALA A 445 -1.09 -5.90 -17.22
CA ALA A 445 0.36 -5.83 -16.98
C ALA A 445 1.28 -6.46 -18.05
N THR A 446 0.76 -7.30 -18.96
CA THR A 446 1.58 -8.17 -19.84
C THR A 446 1.21 -8.09 -21.32
N SER A 447 0.34 -7.16 -21.73
CA SER A 447 -0.01 -6.98 -23.15
C SER A 447 1.11 -6.30 -23.97
N ASN A 448 2.32 -6.90 -23.97
CA ASN A 448 3.30 -6.84 -25.04
C ASN A 448 4.38 -7.92 -24.85
N GLY A 449 4.23 -9.06 -25.54
CA GLY A 449 5.24 -10.12 -25.64
C GLY A 449 4.63 -11.44 -26.12
N GLY A 450 4.80 -11.75 -27.40
CA GLY A 450 4.09 -12.84 -28.08
C GLY A 450 4.60 -14.27 -27.83
N ILE A 451 3.66 -15.20 -28.09
CA ILE A 451 3.81 -16.57 -28.64
C ILE A 451 4.46 -17.64 -27.74
N HIS A 452 3.64 -18.37 -26.96
CA HIS A 452 3.10 -19.67 -27.38
C HIS A 452 2.05 -20.21 -26.38
N ARG A 453 0.87 -20.55 -26.90
CA ARG A 453 -0.13 -21.39 -26.23
C ARG A 453 0.41 -22.83 -26.14
N ARG A 454 0.23 -23.51 -25.00
CA ARG A 454 -0.73 -24.62 -24.81
C ARG A 454 -0.81 -25.10 -23.34
N PRO A 455 -1.93 -25.71 -22.93
CA PRO A 455 -2.43 -25.73 -21.56
C PRO A 455 -2.16 -27.03 -20.80
N ILE A 456 -2.32 -26.90 -19.49
CA ILE A 456 -2.35 -27.92 -18.44
C ILE A 456 -3.16 -29.16 -18.86
N GLN A 457 -2.47 -30.27 -19.12
CA GLN A 457 -2.98 -31.64 -18.98
C GLN A 457 -1.81 -32.53 -18.54
N ARG A 458 -1.67 -32.79 -17.24
CA ARG A 458 -1.10 -34.02 -16.64
C ARG A 458 -0.95 -33.88 -15.12
N ILE A 459 -2.07 -33.99 -14.40
CA ILE A 459 -2.05 -34.53 -13.03
C ILE A 459 -3.25 -35.48 -12.93
N ARG A 460 -3.08 -36.67 -13.50
CA ARG A 460 -3.84 -37.91 -13.21
C ARG A 460 -3.26 -39.08 -14.03
N GLN A 461 -1.95 -39.26 -13.96
CA GLN A 461 -1.31 -40.50 -14.43
C GLN A 461 -0.02 -40.80 -13.64
N LEU A 462 -0.04 -40.54 -12.33
CA LEU A 462 1.00 -40.98 -11.39
C LEU A 462 0.42 -41.74 -10.19
N HIS A 463 -0.84 -42.14 -10.26
CA HIS A 463 -1.50 -43.00 -9.25
C HIS A 463 -1.87 -44.40 -9.78
N LYS A 464 -1.44 -44.76 -11.00
CA LYS A 464 -1.61 -46.13 -11.55
C LYS A 464 -0.30 -46.92 -11.69
N ASP A 465 0.86 -46.27 -11.68
CA ASP A 465 2.16 -46.96 -11.84
C ASP A 465 2.85 -47.29 -10.51
N HIS A 466 2.19 -47.00 -9.37
CA HIS A 466 2.67 -47.39 -8.03
C HIS A 466 1.90 -48.57 -7.41
N GLN A 467 0.95 -49.17 -8.13
CA GLN A 467 0.26 -50.41 -7.72
C GLN A 467 0.46 -51.60 -8.69
N GLN A 468 1.34 -51.49 -9.69
CA GLN A 468 1.69 -52.60 -10.59
C GLN A 468 3.16 -53.03 -10.53
N LYS A 469 3.92 -52.58 -9.51
CA LYS A 469 5.33 -52.98 -9.30
C LYS A 469 5.61 -53.80 -8.04
N THR A 470 4.57 -54.31 -7.35
CA THR A 470 4.75 -55.16 -6.15
C THR A 470 4.02 -56.52 -6.18
N THR A 471 3.47 -56.94 -7.33
CA THR A 471 2.87 -58.28 -7.48
C THR A 471 3.22 -58.88 -8.84
N GLY A 472 4.46 -59.34 -8.98
CA GLY A 472 4.94 -60.01 -10.20
C GLY A 472 6.33 -60.61 -10.07
N ALA A 473 6.67 -61.15 -8.89
CA ALA A 473 7.90 -61.89 -8.66
C ALA A 473 7.63 -63.07 -7.71
N THR A 474 6.80 -64.03 -8.13
CA THR A 474 6.94 -65.43 -7.70
C THR A 474 6.23 -66.38 -8.67
N ALA A 475 6.97 -67.40 -9.08
CA ALA A 475 6.52 -68.71 -9.54
C ALA A 475 6.08 -68.92 -11.01
N ARG A 476 7.04 -69.54 -11.72
CA ARG A 476 6.94 -70.60 -12.74
C ARG A 476 6.65 -70.21 -14.19
#